data_AF-A0A832M8J7-F1
#
_entry.id   AF-A0A832M8J7-F1
#
_cell.length_a   1.000
_cell.length_b   1.000
_cell.length_c   1.000
_cell.angle_alpha   90.00
_cell.angle_beta   90.00
_cell.angle_gamma   90.00
#
_symmetry.space_group_name_H-M   'P 1'
#
loop_
_entity.id
_entity.type
_entity.pdbx_description
1 polymer ?
#
loop_
_entity_poly.entity_id
_entity_poly.type
_entity_poly.pdbx_seq_one_letter_code
_entity_poly.pdbx_strand_id
1 'polypeptide(L)'
;MVGAGQFSSCFIPLLRAHPGVREVVLCEQVPGRLQSTADRFGISRRYADYTEVLRARDIDAVALFTQRWLHGPMAVAALRAGKHVYSSVPAAVTLEELHELVETVGQTGLNYMLGETSLYYPSRLFCLEKWAVGELGRFVYGEGEYLHDMANGFYEAFAYSGGPEWKETASFPPMLYPTHSVSMVLSVTGARMTSVSCLGQEDVQDDGVFDAAISRWGNVHSNQTALFRTSDGGMVRINEFRRIGVSDAWMLDPQTRAWQHHPGSGRCVRVSLMGTKGAFEEQCNGAVWATPGLGARSVEPLLACGTEVRQSQGMEHVDERLLGDFCKGFAPIHRPYREKLPEAYAGLPNGHEGSHQFLMHEFVTSCLERRLPACSVWDAARYNAPGIVAHASALREGERLPVPDFGAGPA
;
A
#
# COMPACT_ATOMS: atom_id res chain seq x y z
N MET A 1 16.81 -4.16 -6.54
CA MET A 1 15.35 -4.22 -6.75
C MET A 1 15.00 -5.58 -7.30
N VAL A 2 13.99 -6.24 -6.74
CA VAL A 2 13.57 -7.60 -7.12
C VAL A 2 12.12 -7.54 -7.55
N GLY A 3 11.84 -7.97 -8.78
CA GLY A 3 10.60 -7.68 -9.49
C GLY A 3 10.72 -6.38 -10.28
N ALA A 4 10.56 -6.48 -11.60
CA ALA A 4 10.66 -5.39 -12.57
C ALA A 4 9.31 -5.11 -13.25
N GLY A 5 8.21 -5.29 -12.53
CA GLY A 5 6.87 -4.99 -13.01
C GLY A 5 6.55 -3.50 -13.07
N GLN A 6 5.31 -3.17 -13.43
CA GLN A 6 4.81 -1.80 -13.60
C GLN A 6 5.14 -0.90 -12.40
N PHE A 7 4.79 -1.33 -11.19
CA PHE A 7 4.95 -0.51 -9.98
C PHE A 7 6.41 -0.22 -9.61
N SER A 8 7.32 -1.19 -9.82
CA SER A 8 8.74 -1.03 -9.50
C SER A 8 9.42 0.10 -10.29
N SER A 9 8.94 0.37 -11.51
CA SER A 9 9.53 1.36 -12.42
C SER A 9 9.46 2.79 -11.86
N CYS A 10 8.48 3.08 -10.99
CA CYS A 10 8.34 4.39 -10.36
C CYS A 10 9.44 4.68 -9.33
N PHE A 11 10.10 3.65 -8.80
CA PHE A 11 11.09 3.78 -7.73
C PHE A 11 12.53 3.75 -8.24
N ILE A 12 12.78 3.23 -9.46
CA ILE A 12 14.13 3.19 -10.04
C ILE A 12 14.76 4.60 -10.13
N PRO A 13 14.09 5.64 -10.69
CA PRO A 13 14.66 6.98 -10.75
C PRO A 13 14.98 7.57 -9.36
N LEU A 14 14.10 7.31 -8.39
CA LEU A 14 14.26 7.79 -7.01
C LEU A 14 15.44 7.15 -6.31
N LEU A 15 15.62 5.83 -6.45
CA LEU A 15 16.76 5.14 -5.88
C LEU A 15 18.07 5.56 -6.56
N ARG A 16 18.08 5.71 -7.89
CA ARG A 16 19.27 6.17 -8.62
C ARG A 16 19.70 7.59 -8.27
N ALA A 17 18.75 8.46 -7.96
CA ALA A 17 19.03 9.86 -7.61
C ALA A 17 19.33 10.06 -6.11
N HIS A 18 19.03 9.09 -5.25
CA HIS A 18 19.20 9.26 -3.82
C HIS A 18 20.69 9.29 -3.44
N PRO A 19 21.18 10.30 -2.69
CA PRO A 19 22.61 10.46 -2.38
C PRO A 19 23.20 9.30 -1.56
N GLY A 20 22.35 8.58 -0.83
CA GLY A 20 22.71 7.38 -0.07
C GLY A 20 22.78 6.08 -0.88
N VAL A 21 22.52 6.10 -2.18
CA VAL A 21 22.50 4.90 -3.04
C VAL A 21 23.62 4.98 -4.07
N ARG A 22 24.58 4.04 -3.99
CA ARG A 22 25.70 3.95 -4.93
C ARG A 22 25.28 3.34 -6.27
N GLU A 23 24.44 2.31 -6.22
CA GLU A 23 24.12 1.47 -7.38
C GLU A 23 22.73 0.86 -7.23
N VAL A 24 21.97 0.80 -8.33
CA VAL A 24 20.73 0.04 -8.41
C VAL A 24 20.97 -1.20 -9.27
N VAL A 25 20.71 -2.36 -8.68
CA VAL A 25 20.79 -3.68 -9.32
C VAL A 25 19.38 -4.22 -9.56
N LEU A 26 19.14 -4.84 -10.72
CA LEU A 26 17.84 -5.42 -11.06
C LEU A 26 17.85 -6.94 -10.97
N CYS A 27 16.79 -7.51 -10.39
CA CYS A 27 16.53 -8.95 -10.39
C CYS A 27 15.11 -9.22 -10.87
N GLU A 28 14.97 -9.99 -11.95
CA GLU A 28 13.68 -10.31 -12.57
C GLU A 28 13.77 -11.65 -13.29
N GLN A 29 12.81 -12.53 -13.02
CA GLN A 29 12.78 -13.90 -13.55
C GLN A 29 12.29 -13.95 -15.00
N VAL A 30 11.47 -12.98 -15.43
CA VAL A 30 10.97 -12.92 -16.81
C VAL A 30 12.01 -12.22 -17.69
N PRO A 31 12.71 -12.94 -18.59
CA PRO A 31 13.87 -12.39 -19.30
C PRO A 31 13.54 -11.14 -20.12
N GLY A 32 12.36 -11.12 -20.75
CA GLY A 32 11.88 -9.96 -21.52
C GLY A 32 11.70 -8.70 -20.66
N ARG A 33 11.15 -8.84 -19.45
CA ARG A 33 10.99 -7.72 -18.50
C ARG A 33 12.32 -7.29 -17.91
N LEU A 34 13.21 -8.24 -17.61
CA LEU A 34 14.55 -7.94 -17.11
C LEU A 34 15.32 -7.08 -18.13
N GLN A 35 15.33 -7.51 -19.39
CA GLN A 35 16.02 -6.81 -20.47
C GLN A 35 15.42 -5.42 -20.71
N SER A 36 14.10 -5.34 -20.91
CA SER A 36 13.45 -4.07 -21.27
C SER A 36 13.59 -3.03 -20.17
N THR A 37 13.35 -3.39 -18.90
CA THR A 37 13.46 -2.47 -17.77
C THR A 37 14.92 -2.04 -17.57
N ALA A 38 15.86 -2.98 -17.66
CA ALA A 38 17.26 -2.65 -17.45
C ALA A 38 17.83 -1.76 -18.56
N ASP A 39 17.48 -1.99 -19.83
CA ASP A 39 17.91 -1.12 -20.94
C ASP A 39 17.30 0.27 -20.80
N ARG A 40 16.00 0.34 -20.49
CA ARG A 40 15.28 1.58 -20.35
C ARG A 40 15.84 2.48 -19.24
N PHE A 41 16.24 1.90 -18.12
CA PHE A 41 16.82 2.65 -17.01
C PHE A 41 18.35 2.61 -16.98
N GLY A 42 19.01 2.07 -18.00
CA GLY A 42 20.48 1.98 -18.07
C GLY A 42 21.11 1.20 -16.91
N ILE A 43 20.45 0.14 -16.43
CA ILE A 43 20.94 -0.74 -15.37
C ILE A 43 21.80 -1.85 -16.00
N SER A 44 23.08 -1.87 -15.65
CA SER A 44 24.05 -2.85 -16.17
C SER A 44 24.01 -4.17 -15.42
N ARG A 45 23.95 -4.13 -14.08
CA ARG A 45 23.98 -5.33 -13.25
C ARG A 45 22.60 -5.93 -13.05
N ARG A 46 22.45 -7.18 -13.49
CA ARG A 46 21.19 -7.90 -13.63
C ARG A 46 21.33 -9.30 -13.06
N TYR A 47 20.28 -9.80 -12.41
CA TYR A 47 20.14 -11.18 -11.95
C TYR A 47 18.83 -11.76 -12.47
N ALA A 48 18.86 -13.02 -12.92
CA ALA A 48 17.64 -13.75 -13.27
C ALA A 48 17.12 -14.57 -12.08
N ASP A 49 18.00 -14.90 -11.13
CA ASP A 49 17.67 -15.68 -9.95
C ASP A 49 17.90 -14.86 -8.67
N TYR A 50 16.86 -14.80 -7.84
CA TYR A 50 16.90 -14.14 -6.55
C TYR A 50 17.94 -14.76 -5.60
N THR A 51 18.24 -16.06 -5.72
CA THR A 51 19.26 -16.69 -4.86
C THR A 51 20.67 -16.14 -5.12
N GLU A 52 20.95 -15.65 -6.33
CA GLU A 52 22.22 -14.98 -6.65
C GLU A 52 22.31 -13.61 -5.95
N VAL A 53 21.20 -12.87 -5.89
CA VAL A 53 21.10 -11.62 -5.12
C VAL A 53 21.40 -11.88 -3.65
N LEU A 54 20.82 -12.93 -3.07
CA LEU A 54 21.05 -13.29 -1.66
C LEU A 54 22.53 -13.61 -1.38
N ARG A 55 23.23 -14.28 -2.30
CA ARG A 55 24.66 -14.63 -2.16
C ARG A 55 25.61 -13.45 -2.41
N ALA A 56 25.18 -12.41 -3.12
CA ALA A 56 26.01 -11.25 -3.44
C ALA A 56 26.34 -10.45 -2.17
N ARG A 57 27.63 -10.41 -1.79
CA ARG A 57 28.09 -9.79 -0.54
C ARG A 57 28.11 -8.26 -0.57
N ASP A 58 28.06 -7.68 -1.76
CA ASP A 58 28.14 -6.24 -2.02
C ASP A 58 26.77 -5.60 -2.23
N ILE A 59 25.68 -6.34 -1.98
CA ILE A 59 24.31 -5.84 -1.95
C ILE A 59 23.86 -5.70 -0.48
N ASP A 60 23.67 -4.45 -0.05
CA ASP A 60 23.30 -4.10 1.32
C ASP A 60 21.78 -4.24 1.60
N ALA A 61 20.95 -4.04 0.58
CA ALA A 61 19.51 -3.98 0.71
C ALA A 61 18.78 -4.56 -0.52
N VAL A 62 17.58 -5.09 -0.29
CA VAL A 62 16.64 -5.48 -1.35
C VAL A 62 15.35 -4.67 -1.24
N ALA A 63 14.78 -4.32 -2.39
CA ALA A 63 13.44 -3.78 -2.48
C ALA A 63 12.59 -4.78 -3.27
N LEU A 64 11.59 -5.35 -2.62
CA LEU A 64 10.71 -6.39 -3.15
C LEU A 64 9.48 -5.74 -3.78
N PHE A 65 9.30 -6.00 -5.08
CA PHE A 65 8.16 -5.61 -5.91
C PHE A 65 7.64 -6.84 -6.68
N THR A 66 7.68 -8.00 -6.03
CA THR A 66 7.27 -9.28 -6.59
C THR A 66 5.77 -9.52 -6.39
N GLN A 67 5.30 -10.74 -6.65
CA GLN A 67 3.91 -11.10 -6.36
C GLN A 67 3.65 -11.09 -4.86
N ARG A 68 2.48 -10.59 -4.45
CA ARG A 68 2.13 -10.28 -3.05
C ARG A 68 2.35 -11.42 -2.07
N TRP A 69 2.05 -12.65 -2.47
CA TRP A 69 2.24 -13.87 -1.66
C TRP A 69 3.69 -14.33 -1.51
N LEU A 70 4.65 -13.67 -2.18
CA LEU A 70 6.08 -13.98 -2.07
C LEU A 70 6.80 -13.05 -1.10
N HIS A 71 6.18 -11.93 -0.69
CA HIS A 71 6.85 -10.89 0.10
C HIS A 71 7.43 -11.41 1.41
N GLY A 72 6.61 -12.05 2.26
CA GLY A 72 7.04 -12.58 3.55
C GLY A 72 8.23 -13.55 3.44
N PRO A 73 8.10 -14.67 2.69
CA PRO A 73 9.18 -15.63 2.52
C PRO A 73 10.46 -15.02 1.91
N MET A 74 10.33 -14.13 0.92
CA MET A 74 11.49 -13.47 0.31
C MET A 74 12.16 -12.49 1.28
N ALA A 75 11.37 -11.71 2.03
CA ALA A 75 11.89 -10.77 3.02
C ALA A 75 12.71 -11.50 4.10
N VAL A 76 12.17 -12.59 4.65
CA VAL A 76 12.88 -13.44 5.62
C VAL A 76 14.19 -13.97 5.03
N ALA A 77 14.19 -14.45 3.78
CA ALA A 77 15.38 -14.95 3.12
C ALA A 77 16.46 -13.84 2.95
N ALA A 78 16.07 -12.62 2.57
CA ALA A 78 16.98 -11.48 2.47
C ALA A 78 17.57 -11.06 3.82
N LEU A 79 16.75 -10.96 4.87
CA LEU A 79 17.20 -10.61 6.21
C LEU A 79 18.20 -11.65 6.72
N ARG A 80 17.90 -12.94 6.57
CA ARG A 80 18.83 -14.03 6.92
C ARG A 80 20.12 -14.01 6.10
N ALA A 81 20.08 -13.49 4.88
CA ALA A 81 21.26 -13.27 4.03
C ALA A 81 22.04 -11.98 4.36
N GLY A 82 21.67 -11.27 5.44
CA GLY A 82 22.39 -10.08 5.88
C GLY A 82 21.98 -8.79 5.16
N LYS A 83 20.75 -8.72 4.60
CA LYS A 83 20.30 -7.59 3.77
C LYS A 83 19.11 -6.87 4.40
N HIS A 84 19.13 -5.55 4.36
CA HIS A 84 17.95 -4.74 4.67
C HIS A 84 16.84 -4.97 3.64
N VAL A 85 15.58 -4.83 4.05
CA VAL A 85 14.42 -5.11 3.20
C VAL A 85 13.48 -3.91 3.15
N TYR A 86 13.18 -3.46 1.94
CA TYR A 86 11.94 -2.76 1.63
C TYR A 86 10.99 -3.76 0.95
N SER A 87 9.73 -3.80 1.37
CA SER A 87 8.73 -4.67 0.74
C SER A 87 7.51 -3.87 0.33
N SER A 88 7.03 -4.03 -0.90
CA SER A 88 5.67 -3.59 -1.24
C SER A 88 4.63 -4.30 -0.36
N VAL A 89 3.44 -3.71 -0.29
CA VAL A 89 2.31 -4.28 0.47
C VAL A 89 1.73 -5.52 -0.22
N PRO A 90 1.14 -6.47 0.53
CA PRO A 90 1.15 -6.61 1.98
C PRO A 90 2.50 -7.14 2.47
N ALA A 91 2.74 -7.17 3.79
CA ALA A 91 3.98 -7.74 4.34
C ALA A 91 4.03 -9.27 4.20
N ALA A 92 2.88 -9.93 4.42
CA ALA A 92 2.72 -11.37 4.36
C ALA A 92 1.26 -11.75 4.14
N VAL A 93 1.01 -13.03 3.82
CA VAL A 93 -0.34 -13.55 3.57
C VAL A 93 -0.83 -14.53 4.64
N THR A 94 0.03 -14.92 5.58
CA THR A 94 -0.32 -15.75 6.74
C THR A 94 0.21 -15.14 8.05
N LEU A 95 -0.38 -15.53 9.18
CA LEU A 95 0.10 -15.09 10.50
C LEU A 95 1.46 -15.70 10.82
N GLU A 96 1.72 -16.91 10.34
CA GLU A 96 2.97 -17.64 10.47
C GLU A 96 4.11 -16.89 9.75
N GLU A 97 3.88 -16.43 8.53
CA GLU A 97 4.84 -15.60 7.80
C GLU A 97 5.11 -14.27 8.51
N LEU A 98 4.07 -13.61 9.07
CA LEU A 98 4.27 -12.39 9.88
C LEU A 98 5.12 -12.67 11.13
N HIS A 99 4.88 -13.80 11.79
CA HIS A 99 5.64 -14.20 12.98
C HIS A 99 7.11 -14.42 12.63
N GLU A 100 7.39 -15.21 11.60
CA GLU A 100 8.75 -15.48 11.13
C GLU A 100 9.47 -14.20 10.70
N LEU A 101 8.75 -13.27 10.06
CA LEU A 101 9.31 -11.98 9.64
C LEU A 101 9.68 -11.09 10.84
N VAL A 102 8.78 -10.93 11.82
CA VAL A 102 9.05 -10.16 13.05
C VAL A 102 10.22 -10.78 13.84
N GLU A 103 10.22 -12.10 13.99
CA GLU A 103 11.30 -12.83 14.68
C GLU A 103 12.64 -12.62 13.97
N THR A 104 12.67 -12.75 12.64
CA THR A 104 13.89 -12.61 11.85
C THR A 104 14.47 -11.19 11.96
N VAL A 105 13.63 -10.16 11.95
CA VAL A 105 14.09 -8.78 12.20
C VAL A 105 14.65 -8.65 13.62
N GLY A 106 13.97 -9.21 14.62
CA GLY A 106 14.45 -9.21 16.01
C GLY A 106 15.80 -9.91 16.19
N GLN A 107 16.05 -11.01 15.46
CA GLN A 107 17.30 -11.77 15.51
C GLN A 107 18.45 -11.11 14.75
N THR A 108 18.15 -10.55 13.57
CA THR A 108 19.18 -9.98 12.68
C THR A 108 19.53 -8.54 13.02
N GLY A 109 18.58 -7.79 13.63
CA GLY A 109 18.70 -6.35 13.85
C GLY A 109 18.69 -5.53 12.56
N LEU A 110 18.35 -6.12 11.41
CA LEU A 110 18.30 -5.45 10.12
C LEU A 110 16.96 -4.77 9.90
N ASN A 111 17.00 -3.60 9.24
CA ASN A 111 15.78 -2.91 8.84
C ASN A 111 14.91 -3.73 7.89
N TYR A 112 13.65 -3.86 8.25
CA TYR A 112 12.53 -4.13 7.36
C TYR A 112 11.61 -2.92 7.34
N MET A 113 11.27 -2.42 6.15
CA MET A 113 10.29 -1.37 5.93
C MET A 113 9.18 -1.87 5.02
N LEU A 114 7.93 -1.75 5.47
CA LEU A 114 6.78 -1.91 4.59
C LEU A 114 6.59 -0.63 3.77
N GLY A 115 6.47 -0.80 2.45
CA GLY A 115 6.21 0.24 1.48
C GLY A 115 4.76 0.74 1.49
N GLU A 116 4.24 1.07 2.67
CA GLU A 116 2.86 1.52 2.87
C GLU A 116 2.71 2.99 2.42
N THR A 117 2.23 3.19 1.20
CA THR A 117 2.04 4.51 0.58
C THR A 117 1.10 5.41 1.38
N SER A 118 0.08 4.84 2.01
CA SER A 118 -0.97 5.58 2.68
C SER A 118 -0.50 6.32 3.95
N LEU A 119 0.67 5.98 4.50
CA LEU A 119 1.29 6.75 5.59
C LEU A 119 1.63 8.20 5.21
N TYR A 120 1.82 8.45 3.91
CA TYR A 120 2.10 9.78 3.38
C TYR A 120 0.91 10.35 2.60
N TYR A 121 -0.28 9.76 2.71
CA TYR A 121 -1.46 10.34 2.05
C TYR A 121 -1.85 11.65 2.75
N PRO A 122 -2.25 12.68 1.98
CA PRO A 122 -2.61 13.97 2.53
C PRO A 122 -3.68 13.89 3.64
N SER A 123 -4.73 13.08 3.43
CA SER A 123 -5.83 12.92 4.40
C SER A 123 -5.35 12.32 5.72
N ARG A 124 -4.44 11.34 5.67
CA ARG A 124 -3.82 10.77 6.87
C ARG A 124 -2.91 11.76 7.57
N LEU A 125 -2.07 12.50 6.85
CA LEU A 125 -1.19 13.50 7.46
C LEU A 125 -1.99 14.62 8.14
N PHE A 126 -3.07 15.08 7.51
CA PHE A 126 -4.00 16.02 8.13
C PHE A 126 -4.59 15.46 9.43
N CYS A 127 -5.08 14.22 9.42
CA CYS A 127 -5.60 13.55 10.62
C CYS A 127 -4.53 13.40 11.70
N LEU A 128 -3.30 13.04 11.33
CA LEU A 128 -2.17 12.93 12.25
C LEU A 128 -1.84 14.26 12.91
N GLU A 129 -1.81 15.36 12.16
CA GLU A 129 -1.56 16.69 12.72
C GLU A 129 -2.65 17.10 13.70
N LYS A 130 -3.93 16.83 13.36
CA LYS A 130 -5.07 17.09 14.24
C LYS A 130 -5.06 16.22 15.50
N TRP A 131 -4.63 14.97 15.38
CA TRP A 131 -4.42 14.07 16.50
C TRP A 131 -3.31 14.57 17.43
N ALA A 132 -2.16 14.95 16.87
CA ALA A 132 -0.99 15.38 17.61
C ALA A 132 -1.24 16.61 18.50
N VAL A 133 -2.11 17.53 18.06
CA VAL A 133 -2.50 18.71 18.85
C VAL A 133 -3.77 18.50 19.70
N GLY A 134 -4.32 17.28 19.74
CA GLY A 134 -5.47 16.91 20.57
C GLY A 134 -6.82 17.41 20.08
N GLU A 135 -6.92 17.88 18.83
CA GLU A 135 -8.17 18.41 18.24
C GLU A 135 -9.20 17.30 17.95
N LEU A 136 -8.77 16.05 17.74
CA LEU A 136 -9.68 14.90 17.66
C LEU A 136 -10.24 14.51 19.05
N GLY A 137 -9.52 14.80 20.13
CA GLY A 137 -9.85 14.32 21.47
C GLY A 137 -9.60 12.81 21.61
N ARG A 138 -10.52 12.07 22.24
CA ARG A 138 -10.40 10.61 22.33
C ARG A 138 -11.00 9.97 21.08
N PHE A 139 -10.33 8.92 20.57
CA PHE A 139 -10.85 8.11 19.48
C PHE A 139 -12.16 7.41 19.87
N VAL A 140 -13.12 7.42 18.95
CA VAL A 140 -14.43 6.76 19.13
C VAL A 140 -14.64 5.73 18.03
N TYR A 141 -14.46 6.15 16.79
CA TYR A 141 -14.74 5.34 15.61
C TYR A 141 -13.87 5.77 14.42
N GLY A 142 -13.50 4.83 13.57
CA GLY A 142 -12.79 5.11 12.33
C GLY A 142 -13.26 4.21 11.18
N GLU A 143 -13.11 4.70 9.96
CA GLU A 143 -13.36 3.97 8.72
C GLU A 143 -12.10 4.04 7.87
N GLY A 144 -11.64 2.89 7.38
CA GLY A 144 -10.60 2.79 6.37
C GLY A 144 -11.13 1.99 5.20
N GLU A 145 -10.86 2.43 3.98
CA GLU A 145 -11.42 1.78 2.80
C GLU A 145 -10.37 1.66 1.71
N TYR A 146 -10.31 0.50 1.05
CA TYR A 146 -9.62 0.31 -0.21
C TYR A 146 -10.61 -0.21 -1.25
N LEU A 147 -11.04 0.71 -2.09
CA LEU A 147 -12.10 0.59 -3.07
C LEU A 147 -11.46 0.64 -4.44
N HIS A 148 -11.24 -0.51 -5.05
CA HIS A 148 -10.56 -0.60 -6.33
C HIS A 148 -11.24 -1.67 -7.18
N ASP A 149 -12.16 -1.24 -8.03
CA ASP A 149 -12.95 -2.16 -8.85
C ASP A 149 -12.08 -2.91 -9.87
N MET A 150 -12.40 -4.17 -10.13
CA MET A 150 -11.70 -4.97 -11.14
C MET A 150 -11.70 -4.30 -12.53
N ALA A 151 -12.79 -3.61 -12.88
CA ALA A 151 -12.92 -2.92 -14.16
C ALA A 151 -12.07 -1.65 -14.27
N ASN A 152 -11.43 -1.20 -13.18
CA ASN A 152 -10.52 -0.04 -13.18
C ASN A 152 -9.09 -0.45 -13.58
N GLY A 153 -8.94 -1.30 -14.60
CA GLY A 153 -7.63 -1.68 -15.17
C GLY A 153 -6.95 -2.89 -14.51
N PHE A 154 -7.59 -3.55 -13.55
CA PHE A 154 -7.00 -4.71 -12.87
C PHE A 154 -6.91 -5.94 -13.78
N TYR A 155 -7.84 -6.16 -14.72
CA TYR A 155 -7.74 -7.26 -15.68
C TYR A 155 -6.42 -7.20 -16.45
N GLU A 156 -6.08 -6.03 -16.97
CA GLU A 156 -4.86 -5.77 -17.73
C GLU A 156 -3.62 -5.87 -16.85
N ALA A 157 -3.67 -5.33 -15.62
CA ALA A 157 -2.56 -5.40 -14.67
C ALA A 157 -2.25 -6.84 -14.23
N PHE A 158 -3.28 -7.64 -13.93
CA PHE A 158 -3.10 -9.05 -13.60
C PHE A 158 -2.63 -9.84 -14.83
N ALA A 159 -3.21 -9.63 -16.02
CA ALA A 159 -2.76 -10.28 -17.25
C ALA A 159 -1.28 -9.98 -17.56
N TYR A 160 -0.84 -8.74 -17.41
CA TYR A 160 0.56 -8.34 -17.57
C TYR A 160 1.49 -9.11 -16.62
N SER A 161 1.07 -9.26 -15.37
CA SER A 161 1.85 -9.85 -14.29
C SER A 161 1.87 -11.38 -14.32
N GLY A 162 0.70 -12.00 -14.47
CA GLY A 162 0.45 -13.43 -14.39
C GLY A 162 0.45 -14.18 -15.72
N GLY A 163 0.51 -13.48 -16.86
CA GLY A 163 0.54 -14.11 -18.18
C GLY A 163 -0.80 -14.78 -18.54
N PRO A 164 -0.81 -15.87 -19.33
CA PRO A 164 -2.05 -16.52 -19.77
C PRO A 164 -2.96 -16.99 -18.64
N GLU A 165 -2.38 -17.49 -17.54
CA GLU A 165 -3.09 -18.04 -16.37
C GLU A 165 -3.33 -16.99 -15.27
N TRP A 166 -3.33 -15.70 -15.62
CA TRP A 166 -3.38 -14.62 -14.63
C TRP A 166 -4.57 -14.69 -13.67
N LYS A 167 -5.70 -15.25 -14.12
CA LYS A 167 -6.94 -15.36 -13.34
C LYS A 167 -6.76 -16.19 -12.07
N GLU A 168 -5.87 -17.18 -12.06
CA GLU A 168 -5.57 -17.98 -10.87
C GLU A 168 -5.12 -17.12 -9.70
N THR A 169 -4.53 -15.95 -9.99
CA THR A 169 -3.98 -15.03 -9.00
C THR A 169 -4.80 -13.76 -8.79
N ALA A 170 -5.89 -13.59 -9.56
CA ALA A 170 -6.67 -12.35 -9.57
C ALA A 170 -7.67 -12.26 -8.41
N SER A 171 -8.21 -13.38 -7.95
CA SER A 171 -9.07 -13.46 -6.75
C SER A 171 -8.27 -13.49 -5.45
N PHE A 172 -7.18 -12.71 -5.38
CA PHE A 172 -6.47 -12.49 -4.13
C PHE A 172 -7.47 -11.98 -3.08
N PRO A 173 -7.66 -12.68 -1.94
CA PRO A 173 -8.74 -12.31 -1.04
C PRO A 173 -8.61 -10.87 -0.57
N PRO A 174 -9.70 -10.06 -0.62
CA PRO A 174 -9.59 -8.62 -0.39
C PRO A 174 -8.95 -8.25 0.95
N MET A 175 -9.29 -8.95 2.03
CA MET A 175 -8.72 -8.72 3.37
C MET A 175 -7.29 -9.24 3.55
N LEU A 176 -6.69 -9.91 2.56
CA LEU A 176 -5.24 -10.15 2.55
C LEU A 176 -4.45 -8.95 1.99
N TYR A 177 -5.13 -7.87 1.57
CA TYR A 177 -4.52 -6.61 1.17
C TYR A 177 -4.94 -5.39 2.02
N PRO A 178 -5.07 -5.53 3.35
CA PRO A 178 -5.79 -4.55 4.18
C PRO A 178 -4.92 -3.33 4.56
N THR A 179 -3.62 -3.32 4.21
CA THR A 179 -2.67 -2.46 4.90
C THR A 179 -2.92 -0.98 4.62
N HIS A 180 -3.35 -0.64 3.39
CA HIS A 180 -3.75 0.72 3.04
C HIS A 180 -4.90 1.20 3.95
N SER A 181 -6.01 0.48 3.98
CA SER A 181 -7.21 0.86 4.74
C SER A 181 -6.96 0.85 6.26
N VAL A 182 -6.26 -0.17 6.78
CA VAL A 182 -5.97 -0.30 8.21
C VAL A 182 -4.98 0.76 8.70
N SER A 183 -3.90 1.01 7.95
CA SER A 183 -2.84 1.93 8.39
C SER A 183 -3.32 3.37 8.41
N MET A 184 -4.25 3.79 7.55
CA MET A 184 -4.85 5.13 7.58
C MET A 184 -5.48 5.47 8.94
N VAL A 185 -5.96 4.47 9.68
CA VAL A 185 -6.55 4.65 11.02
C VAL A 185 -5.53 4.41 12.13
N LEU A 186 -4.85 3.27 12.11
CA LEU A 186 -3.98 2.85 13.22
C LEU A 186 -2.70 3.68 13.32
N SER A 187 -2.20 4.20 12.19
CA SER A 187 -1.02 5.07 12.20
C SER A 187 -1.31 6.48 12.73
N VAL A 188 -2.58 6.86 12.87
CA VAL A 188 -2.99 8.14 13.50
C VAL A 188 -3.22 7.92 15.00
N THR A 189 -4.01 6.90 15.34
CA THR A 189 -4.46 6.67 16.73
C THR A 189 -3.41 5.99 17.60
N GLY A 190 -2.48 5.23 17.00
CA GLY A 190 -1.55 4.36 17.73
C GLY A 190 -2.23 3.15 18.39
N ALA A 191 -3.54 2.97 18.18
CA ALA A 191 -4.28 1.84 18.72
C ALA A 191 -3.93 0.53 18.00
N ARG A 192 -4.38 -0.59 18.58
CA ARG A 192 -4.29 -1.93 17.97
C ARG A 192 -5.69 -2.51 17.82
N MET A 193 -5.92 -3.25 16.76
CA MET A 193 -7.13 -4.05 16.62
C MET A 193 -7.00 -5.32 17.45
N THR A 194 -8.01 -5.64 18.27
CA THR A 194 -7.97 -6.76 19.24
C THR A 194 -8.90 -7.90 18.88
N SER A 195 -9.91 -7.64 18.06
CA SER A 195 -10.86 -8.64 17.57
C SER A 195 -11.56 -8.13 16.32
N VAL A 196 -12.07 -9.03 15.49
CA VAL A 196 -12.79 -8.71 14.26
C VAL A 196 -14.00 -9.62 14.06
N SER A 197 -15.06 -9.07 13.47
CA SER A 197 -16.09 -9.83 12.74
C SER A 197 -16.14 -9.30 11.32
N CYS A 198 -16.09 -10.18 10.32
CA CYS A 198 -16.02 -9.82 8.92
C CYS A 198 -17.04 -10.60 8.10
N LEU A 199 -17.70 -9.94 7.17
CA LEU A 199 -18.56 -10.57 6.18
C LEU A 199 -17.95 -10.43 4.79
N GLY A 200 -18.11 -11.47 3.97
CA GLY A 200 -17.75 -11.47 2.56
C GLY A 200 -18.98 -11.45 1.67
N GLN A 201 -18.86 -10.80 0.51
CA GLN A 201 -19.85 -10.89 -0.55
C GLN A 201 -19.28 -11.81 -1.65
N GLU A 202 -19.99 -12.90 -1.94
CA GLU A 202 -19.67 -13.77 -3.07
C GLU A 202 -19.85 -13.01 -4.39
N ASP A 203 -18.88 -13.15 -5.30
CA ASP A 203 -18.99 -12.61 -6.64
C ASP A 203 -20.00 -13.41 -7.46
N VAL A 204 -20.77 -12.69 -8.29
CA VAL A 204 -21.78 -13.29 -9.17
C VAL A 204 -21.48 -13.05 -10.65
N GLN A 205 -20.33 -12.44 -10.96
CA GLN A 205 -19.90 -12.18 -12.33
C GLN A 205 -19.31 -13.44 -12.97
N ASP A 206 -19.72 -13.73 -14.20
CA ASP A 206 -19.24 -14.88 -14.97
C ASP A 206 -18.04 -14.53 -15.85
N ASP A 207 -16.96 -14.07 -15.23
CA ASP A 207 -15.70 -13.74 -15.90
C ASP A 207 -14.51 -14.62 -15.47
N GLY A 208 -14.76 -15.54 -14.53
CA GLY A 208 -13.78 -16.49 -14.00
C GLY A 208 -12.73 -15.89 -13.05
N VAL A 209 -12.84 -14.62 -12.63
CA VAL A 209 -11.87 -14.01 -11.70
C VAL A 209 -12.01 -14.61 -10.30
N PHE A 210 -13.23 -14.67 -9.78
CA PHE A 210 -13.58 -15.19 -8.44
C PHE A 210 -14.16 -16.61 -8.49
N ASP A 211 -13.84 -17.36 -9.53
CA ASP A 211 -14.14 -18.79 -9.61
C ASP A 211 -13.19 -19.55 -8.66
N ALA A 212 -13.76 -20.25 -7.67
CA ALA A 212 -12.99 -21.02 -6.69
C ALA A 212 -12.14 -22.14 -7.32
N ALA A 213 -12.54 -22.68 -8.47
CA ALA A 213 -11.80 -23.74 -9.16
C ALA A 213 -10.56 -23.20 -9.91
N ILE A 214 -10.58 -21.92 -10.28
CA ILE A 214 -9.45 -21.23 -10.93
C ILE A 214 -8.57 -20.57 -9.87
N SER A 215 -9.19 -19.98 -8.84
CA SER A 215 -8.51 -19.24 -7.77
C SER A 215 -7.49 -20.10 -7.05
N ARG A 216 -6.25 -19.61 -6.97
CA ARG A 216 -5.20 -20.20 -6.12
C ARG A 216 -5.57 -20.25 -4.64
N TRP A 217 -6.48 -19.39 -4.19
CA TRP A 217 -6.95 -19.34 -2.79
C TRP A 217 -8.34 -19.96 -2.60
N GLY A 218 -8.97 -20.45 -3.67
CA GLY A 218 -10.38 -20.85 -3.62
C GLY A 218 -11.32 -19.70 -3.24
N ASN A 219 -10.92 -18.45 -3.48
CA ASN A 219 -11.64 -17.28 -2.99
C ASN A 219 -12.77 -16.87 -3.93
N VAL A 220 -13.99 -16.88 -3.38
CA VAL A 220 -15.22 -16.42 -4.05
C VAL A 220 -15.61 -14.99 -3.67
N HIS A 221 -14.98 -14.42 -2.63
CA HIS A 221 -15.37 -13.12 -2.12
C HIS A 221 -14.71 -11.98 -2.91
N SER A 222 -15.53 -11.15 -3.56
CA SER A 222 -15.06 -9.96 -4.26
C SER A 222 -14.95 -8.74 -3.34
N ASN A 223 -15.81 -8.67 -2.33
CA ASN A 223 -15.88 -7.59 -1.37
C ASN A 223 -15.88 -8.15 0.05
N GLN A 224 -15.16 -7.52 0.97
CA GLN A 224 -15.19 -7.88 2.39
C GLN A 224 -15.29 -6.62 3.27
N THR A 225 -16.15 -6.68 4.29
CA THR A 225 -16.32 -5.63 5.31
C THR A 225 -16.08 -6.21 6.68
N ALA A 226 -15.18 -5.57 7.44
CA ALA A 226 -14.78 -5.99 8.76
C ALA A 226 -15.05 -4.90 9.81
N LEU A 227 -15.57 -5.31 10.97
CA LEU A 227 -15.73 -4.45 12.15
C LEU A 227 -14.80 -4.92 13.26
N PHE A 228 -13.90 -4.04 13.67
CA PHE A 228 -12.89 -4.29 14.68
C PHE A 228 -13.19 -3.60 16.01
N ARG A 229 -12.77 -4.24 17.11
CA ARG A 229 -12.56 -3.57 18.41
C ARG A 229 -11.11 -3.10 18.48
N THR A 230 -10.87 -1.91 19.01
CA THR A 230 -9.51 -1.41 19.26
C THR A 230 -9.11 -1.49 20.74
N SER A 231 -7.81 -1.46 21.01
CA SER A 231 -7.22 -1.59 22.35
C SER A 231 -7.58 -0.45 23.31
N ASP A 232 -8.00 0.70 22.78
CA ASP A 232 -8.46 1.88 23.52
C ASP A 232 -9.99 1.91 23.70
N GLY A 233 -10.69 0.84 23.30
CA GLY A 233 -12.15 0.69 23.42
C GLY A 233 -12.95 1.21 22.23
N GLY A 234 -12.30 1.87 21.27
CA GLY A 234 -12.91 2.33 20.01
C GLY A 234 -13.28 1.19 19.06
N MET A 235 -13.74 1.58 17.87
CA MET A 235 -14.16 0.66 16.82
C MET A 235 -13.64 1.13 15.46
N VAL A 236 -13.33 0.19 14.58
CA VAL A 236 -12.89 0.51 13.21
C VAL A 236 -13.66 -0.35 12.22
N ARG A 237 -14.23 0.27 11.18
CA ARG A 237 -14.73 -0.44 10.00
C ARG A 237 -13.67 -0.42 8.90
N ILE A 238 -13.39 -1.57 8.31
CA ILE A 238 -12.53 -1.69 7.13
C ILE A 238 -13.33 -2.28 5.97
N ASN A 239 -13.25 -1.63 4.81
CA ASN A 239 -13.83 -2.12 3.56
C ASN A 239 -12.73 -2.40 2.53
N GLU A 240 -12.73 -3.62 2.00
CA GLU A 240 -11.79 -4.07 0.97
C GLU A 240 -12.59 -4.62 -0.21
N PHE A 241 -12.78 -3.81 -1.25
CA PHE A 241 -13.76 -4.07 -2.31
C PHE A 241 -13.13 -4.12 -3.71
N ARG A 242 -13.59 -5.07 -4.53
CA ARG A 242 -13.16 -5.30 -5.93
C ARG A 242 -14.31 -5.34 -6.93
N ARG A 243 -15.56 -5.29 -6.47
CA ARG A 243 -16.79 -5.26 -7.30
C ARG A 243 -17.73 -4.17 -6.82
N ILE A 244 -17.52 -2.95 -7.29
CA ILE A 244 -18.21 -1.73 -6.86
C ILE A 244 -18.35 -0.71 -7.98
N GLY A 245 -19.40 0.10 -7.92
CA GLY A 245 -19.62 1.21 -8.86
C GLY A 245 -18.81 2.47 -8.54
N VAL A 246 -17.61 2.36 -7.96
CA VAL A 246 -16.76 3.52 -7.67
C VAL A 246 -15.81 3.76 -8.84
N SER A 247 -15.95 4.92 -9.45
CA SER A 247 -15.13 5.37 -10.57
C SER A 247 -13.80 5.91 -10.07
N ASP A 248 -12.70 5.21 -10.32
CA ASP A 248 -11.36 5.80 -10.23
C ASP A 248 -11.09 6.51 -11.55
N ALA A 249 -10.94 7.83 -11.49
CA ALA A 249 -10.48 8.78 -12.50
C ALA A 249 -11.04 8.70 -13.93
N TRP A 250 -11.74 7.64 -14.34
CA TRP A 250 -12.10 7.33 -15.72
C TRP A 250 -13.49 6.72 -15.76
N MET A 251 -14.43 7.44 -16.35
CA MET A 251 -15.78 6.93 -16.58
C MET A 251 -15.96 6.60 -18.06
N LEU A 252 -16.69 5.52 -18.34
CA LEU A 252 -17.18 5.27 -19.69
C LEU A 252 -18.25 6.31 -20.00
N ASP A 253 -17.99 7.19 -20.94
CA ASP A 253 -19.01 8.11 -21.44
C ASP A 253 -20.17 7.29 -22.06
N PRO A 254 -21.40 7.39 -21.54
CA PRO A 254 -22.53 6.59 -22.03
C PRO A 254 -22.90 6.84 -23.49
N GLN A 255 -22.57 8.01 -24.02
CA GLN A 255 -22.87 8.44 -25.38
C GLN A 255 -21.74 8.09 -26.35
N THR A 256 -20.49 8.36 -25.97
CA THR A 256 -19.34 8.16 -26.86
C THR A 256 -18.72 6.78 -26.73
N ARG A 257 -19.02 6.06 -25.63
CA ARG A 257 -18.34 4.81 -25.23
C ARG A 257 -16.82 4.94 -25.15
N ALA A 258 -16.32 6.17 -25.02
CA ALA A 258 -14.92 6.46 -24.75
C ALA A 258 -14.70 6.60 -23.25
N TRP A 259 -13.58 6.09 -22.76
CA TRP A 259 -13.15 6.34 -21.39
C TRP A 259 -12.71 7.80 -21.27
N GLN A 260 -13.28 8.53 -20.31
CA GLN A 260 -12.96 9.94 -20.06
C GLN A 260 -12.40 10.13 -18.66
N HIS A 261 -11.24 10.79 -18.59
CA HIS A 261 -10.63 11.14 -17.33
C HIS A 261 -11.44 12.25 -16.64
N HIS A 262 -12.08 11.95 -15.51
CA HIS A 262 -12.78 12.93 -14.68
C HIS A 262 -11.88 13.41 -13.53
N PRO A 263 -11.34 14.64 -13.61
CA PRO A 263 -10.60 15.23 -12.49
C PRO A 263 -11.56 15.44 -11.31
N GLY A 264 -11.39 14.64 -10.25
CA GLY A 264 -12.17 14.72 -9.01
C GLY A 264 -12.85 13.42 -8.57
N SER A 265 -12.87 12.37 -9.40
CA SER A 265 -13.50 11.09 -9.05
C SER A 265 -12.47 10.03 -8.64
N GLY A 266 -12.58 9.55 -7.39
CA GLY A 266 -12.09 8.23 -6.97
C GLY A 266 -10.69 8.20 -6.37
N ARG A 267 -10.57 8.55 -5.08
CA ARG A 267 -9.46 8.05 -4.27
C ARG A 267 -9.79 6.61 -3.89
N CYS A 268 -8.96 5.66 -4.32
CA CYS A 268 -9.15 4.25 -4.01
C CYS A 268 -8.97 3.97 -2.51
N VAL A 269 -8.14 4.76 -1.81
CA VAL A 269 -7.95 4.68 -0.36
C VAL A 269 -8.62 5.88 0.31
N ARG A 270 -9.49 5.63 1.29
CA ARG A 270 -10.22 6.68 2.02
C ARG A 270 -10.18 6.45 3.52
N VAL A 271 -10.29 7.55 4.28
CA VAL A 271 -10.39 7.48 5.74
C VAL A 271 -11.44 8.43 6.31
N SER A 272 -12.14 7.97 7.34
CA SER A 272 -12.92 8.86 8.22
C SER A 272 -12.56 8.57 9.68
N LEU A 273 -12.39 9.59 10.51
CA LEU A 273 -12.02 9.47 11.92
C LEU A 273 -12.92 10.32 12.79
N MET A 274 -13.54 9.69 13.78
CA MET A 274 -14.44 10.33 14.73
C MET A 274 -13.83 10.31 16.11
N GLY A 275 -13.61 11.49 16.65
CA GLY A 275 -13.18 11.68 18.03
C GLY A 275 -14.18 12.50 18.83
N THR A 276 -13.96 12.58 20.14
CA THR A 276 -14.85 13.30 21.06
C THR A 276 -14.84 14.83 20.87
N LYS A 277 -13.86 15.38 20.16
CA LYS A 277 -13.67 16.84 19.98
C LYS A 277 -13.59 17.29 18.52
N GLY A 278 -13.55 16.35 17.58
CA GLY A 278 -13.44 16.65 16.16
C GLY A 278 -13.68 15.40 15.32
N ALA A 279 -14.04 15.62 14.07
CA ALA A 279 -14.28 14.54 13.11
C ALA A 279 -13.70 14.92 11.74
N PHE A 280 -13.06 13.94 11.09
CA PHE A 280 -12.63 14.01 9.71
C PHE A 280 -13.43 13.01 8.89
N GLU A 281 -13.94 13.43 7.75
CA GLU A 281 -14.69 12.57 6.83
C GLU A 281 -14.19 12.77 5.40
N GLU A 282 -13.82 11.67 4.75
CA GLU A 282 -13.43 11.62 3.34
C GLU A 282 -14.42 10.78 2.55
N GLN A 283 -14.95 11.34 1.48
CA GLN A 283 -15.91 10.73 0.57
C GLN A 283 -15.33 10.70 -0.85
N CYS A 284 -16.08 10.15 -1.82
CA CYS A 284 -15.60 9.97 -3.20
C CYS A 284 -15.12 11.27 -3.89
N ASN A 285 -15.64 12.43 -3.48
CA ASN A 285 -15.32 13.73 -4.09
C ASN A 285 -15.26 14.86 -3.04
N GLY A 286 -14.71 14.57 -1.86
CA GLY A 286 -14.43 15.63 -0.90
C GLY A 286 -14.04 15.15 0.48
N ALA A 287 -13.25 15.99 1.15
CA ALA A 287 -12.89 15.84 2.55
C ALA A 287 -13.35 17.03 3.40
N VAL A 288 -13.90 16.75 4.58
CA VAL A 288 -14.36 17.74 5.55
C VAL A 288 -13.75 17.51 6.93
N TRP A 289 -13.56 18.61 7.66
CA TRP A 289 -13.26 18.61 9.09
C TRP A 289 -14.40 19.28 9.84
N ALA A 290 -14.96 18.59 10.83
CA ALA A 290 -16.02 19.08 11.70
C ALA A 290 -15.51 19.29 13.12
N THR A 291 -15.87 20.44 13.69
CA THR A 291 -15.62 20.76 15.10
C THR A 291 -16.97 20.98 15.81
N PRO A 292 -17.24 20.30 16.94
CA PRO A 292 -18.46 20.50 17.71
C PRO A 292 -18.71 21.98 18.03
N GLY A 293 -19.91 22.46 17.73
CA GLY A 293 -20.30 23.87 17.94
C GLY A 293 -19.79 24.87 16.91
N LEU A 294 -18.85 24.50 16.01
CA LEU A 294 -18.32 25.38 14.96
C LEU A 294 -18.70 24.94 13.53
N GLY A 295 -19.27 23.74 13.37
CA GLY A 295 -19.70 23.20 12.08
C GLY A 295 -18.58 22.48 11.32
N ALA A 296 -18.86 22.18 10.05
CA ALA A 296 -17.95 21.48 9.14
C ALA A 296 -17.37 22.43 8.08
N ARG A 297 -16.10 22.23 7.74
CA ARG A 297 -15.42 22.96 6.65
C ARG A 297 -14.73 21.99 5.72
N SER A 298 -14.70 22.30 4.44
CA SER A 298 -13.88 21.55 3.48
C SER A 298 -12.39 21.73 3.80
N VAL A 299 -11.63 20.65 3.63
CA VAL A 299 -10.17 20.65 3.71
C VAL A 299 -9.52 20.23 2.40
N GLU A 300 -10.31 19.98 1.35
CA GLU A 300 -9.83 19.55 0.03
C GLU A 300 -8.68 20.41 -0.53
N PRO A 301 -8.69 21.76 -0.40
CA PRO A 301 -7.59 22.58 -0.91
C PRO A 301 -6.23 22.29 -0.26
N LEU A 302 -6.21 21.68 0.93
CA LEU A 302 -4.97 21.25 1.60
C LEU A 302 -4.52 19.85 1.16
N LEU A 303 -5.45 19.04 0.66
CA LEU A 303 -5.26 17.62 0.39
C LEU A 303 -5.02 17.31 -1.08
N ALA A 304 -5.43 18.18 -1.99
CA ALA A 304 -5.30 17.94 -3.43
C ALA A 304 -3.82 17.94 -3.87
N CYS A 305 -3.34 16.81 -4.39
CA CYS A 305 -2.02 16.72 -4.99
C CYS A 305 -1.97 17.40 -6.36
N GLY A 306 -0.86 18.09 -6.65
CA GLY A 306 -0.61 18.67 -7.97
C GLY A 306 -0.45 17.62 -9.07
N THR A 307 -0.70 17.99 -10.32
CA THR A 307 -0.54 17.12 -11.51
C THR A 307 0.77 17.37 -12.27
N GLU A 308 1.67 18.17 -11.69
CA GLU A 308 2.85 18.73 -12.38
C GLU A 308 3.95 17.71 -12.68
N VAL A 309 3.87 16.49 -12.13
CA VAL A 309 4.91 15.47 -12.30
C VAL A 309 4.43 14.44 -13.33
N ARG A 310 4.92 14.57 -14.57
CA ARG A 310 4.72 13.53 -15.60
C ARG A 310 5.85 12.51 -15.52
N GLN A 311 5.53 11.29 -15.12
CA GLN A 311 6.43 10.16 -15.35
C GLN A 311 6.38 9.79 -16.83
N SER A 312 7.38 10.23 -17.61
CA SER A 312 7.40 10.01 -19.06
C SER A 312 7.90 8.62 -19.47
N GLN A 313 8.54 7.89 -18.55
CA GLN A 313 9.10 6.57 -18.78
C GLN A 313 8.59 5.64 -17.68
N GLY A 314 7.85 4.60 -18.01
CA GLY A 314 7.39 3.64 -16.98
C GLY A 314 6.23 2.81 -17.41
N MET A 315 5.40 3.47 -18.18
CA MET A 315 3.98 3.39 -18.03
C MET A 315 3.33 2.94 -19.34
N GLU A 316 4.12 2.54 -20.33
CA GLU A 316 3.66 2.12 -21.66
C GLU A 316 2.74 0.90 -21.58
N HIS A 317 2.84 0.12 -20.50
CA HIS A 317 2.04 -1.07 -20.25
C HIS A 317 1.04 -0.88 -19.10
N VAL A 318 0.98 0.30 -18.48
CA VAL A 318 0.01 0.60 -17.41
C VAL A 318 -1.26 1.08 -18.07
N ASP A 319 -2.39 0.50 -17.68
CA ASP A 319 -3.69 0.94 -18.17
C ASP A 319 -3.91 2.43 -17.87
N GLU A 320 -4.47 3.18 -18.81
CA GLU A 320 -4.70 4.62 -18.64
C GLU A 320 -5.51 4.93 -17.37
N ARG A 321 -6.40 4.01 -17.00
CA ARG A 321 -7.25 4.09 -15.80
C ARG A 321 -6.46 4.15 -14.50
N LEU A 322 -5.28 3.52 -14.49
CA LEU A 322 -4.39 3.45 -13.34
C LEU A 322 -3.34 4.58 -13.30
N LEU A 323 -3.10 5.29 -14.41
CA LEU A 323 -2.02 6.29 -14.50
C LEU A 323 -2.12 7.40 -13.44
N GLY A 324 -3.34 7.76 -13.05
CA GLY A 324 -3.61 8.76 -12.01
C GLY A 324 -2.98 8.39 -10.67
N ASP A 325 -2.91 7.11 -10.32
CA ASP A 325 -2.27 6.65 -9.09
C ASP A 325 -0.75 6.71 -9.19
N PHE A 326 -0.17 6.61 -10.38
CA PHE A 326 1.28 6.60 -10.54
C PHE A 326 1.92 7.97 -10.79
N CYS A 327 1.13 8.97 -11.20
CA CYS A 327 1.62 10.30 -11.58
C CYS A 327 0.94 11.41 -10.74
N LYS A 328 1.39 11.58 -9.50
CA LYS A 328 0.90 12.61 -8.56
C LYS A 328 2.05 13.43 -8.01
N GLY A 329 1.88 14.74 -7.97
CA GLY A 329 2.75 15.67 -7.25
C GLY A 329 2.46 15.68 -5.75
N PHE A 330 2.88 16.75 -5.08
CA PHE A 330 2.61 16.96 -3.66
C PHE A 330 1.32 17.76 -3.45
N ALA A 331 0.66 17.54 -2.30
CA ALA A 331 -0.38 18.40 -1.78
C ALA A 331 0.21 19.51 -0.87
N PRO A 332 -0.50 20.62 -0.60
CA PRO A 332 -0.03 21.66 0.31
C PRO A 332 0.35 21.16 1.71
N ILE A 333 -0.37 20.17 2.25
CA ILE A 333 -0.06 19.55 3.56
C ILE A 333 1.32 18.87 3.59
N HIS A 334 1.89 18.51 2.42
CA HIS A 334 3.22 17.91 2.35
C HIS A 334 4.37 18.90 2.54
N ARG A 335 4.13 20.22 2.50
CA ARG A 335 5.20 21.22 2.53
C ARG A 335 6.21 21.02 3.67
N PRO A 336 5.81 20.83 4.95
CA PRO A 336 6.77 20.65 6.05
C PRO A 336 7.60 19.36 5.94
N TYR A 337 7.07 18.34 5.28
CA TYR A 337 7.72 17.04 5.11
C TYR A 337 8.67 17.05 3.91
N ARG A 338 8.29 17.75 2.84
CA ARG A 338 9.07 17.87 1.60
C ARG A 338 10.43 18.51 1.81
N GLU A 339 10.56 19.42 2.76
CA GLU A 339 11.83 20.08 3.10
C GLU A 339 12.93 19.11 3.56
N LYS A 340 12.55 17.89 3.98
CA LYS A 340 13.49 16.84 4.37
C LYS A 340 13.98 15.99 3.20
N LEU A 341 13.32 16.06 2.04
CA LEU A 341 13.70 15.28 0.86
C LEU A 341 14.99 15.82 0.24
N PRO A 342 15.83 14.96 -0.36
CA PRO A 342 17.04 15.40 -1.01
C PRO A 342 16.72 16.27 -2.23
N GLU A 343 17.53 17.29 -2.48
CA GLU A 343 17.38 18.18 -3.65
C GLU A 343 17.39 17.39 -4.97
N ALA A 344 18.10 16.27 -5.03
CA ALA A 344 18.14 15.36 -6.16
C ALA A 344 16.77 14.80 -6.57
N TYR A 345 15.74 14.90 -5.72
CA TYR A 345 14.37 14.49 -6.06
C TYR A 345 13.55 15.58 -6.75
N ALA A 346 14.08 16.80 -6.85
CA ALA A 346 13.42 17.89 -7.55
C ALA A 346 13.15 17.50 -9.03
N GLY A 347 11.88 17.58 -9.44
CA GLY A 347 11.45 17.24 -10.80
C GLY A 347 11.34 15.74 -11.10
N LEU A 348 11.68 14.86 -10.16
CA LEU A 348 11.53 13.42 -10.35
C LEU A 348 10.08 12.95 -10.17
N PRO A 349 9.72 11.77 -10.73
CA PRO A 349 8.42 11.14 -10.54
C PRO A 349 7.99 11.08 -9.07
N ASN A 350 6.68 11.19 -8.88
CA ASN A 350 6.03 10.94 -7.61
C ASN A 350 4.62 10.38 -7.91
N GLY A 351 4.03 9.67 -6.96
CA GLY A 351 2.80 8.90 -7.17
C GLY A 351 2.18 8.49 -5.84
N HIS A 352 1.02 7.85 -5.93
CA HIS A 352 0.17 7.42 -4.83
C HIS A 352 -0.01 8.56 -3.85
N GLU A 353 -0.75 9.58 -4.30
CA GLU A 353 -0.97 10.82 -3.57
C GLU A 353 0.33 11.46 -3.04
N GLY A 354 1.42 11.39 -3.82
CA GLY A 354 2.68 12.07 -3.52
C GLY A 354 3.61 11.35 -2.54
N SER A 355 3.39 10.06 -2.30
CA SER A 355 4.08 9.25 -1.28
C SER A 355 5.43 8.67 -1.70
N HIS A 356 5.65 8.40 -2.99
CA HIS A 356 6.81 7.61 -3.46
C HIS A 356 8.17 8.19 -3.03
N GLN A 357 8.34 9.51 -3.13
CA GLN A 357 9.59 10.16 -2.75
C GLN A 357 9.89 10.00 -1.26
N PHE A 358 8.87 10.13 -0.41
CA PHE A 358 9.02 9.94 1.04
C PHE A 358 9.40 8.50 1.38
N LEU A 359 8.78 7.51 0.74
CA LEU A 359 9.07 6.09 0.96
C LEU A 359 10.54 5.74 0.68
N MET A 360 11.06 6.15 -0.47
CA MET A 360 12.44 5.82 -0.84
C MET A 360 13.46 6.53 0.03
N HIS A 361 13.21 7.81 0.32
CA HIS A 361 14.09 8.56 1.21
C HIS A 361 14.12 7.96 2.62
N GLU A 362 12.95 7.63 3.18
CA GLU A 362 12.82 7.03 4.52
C GLU A 362 13.49 5.65 4.59
N PHE A 363 13.32 4.81 3.58
CA PHE A 363 13.98 3.50 3.57
C PHE A 363 15.50 3.64 3.57
N VAL A 364 16.05 4.46 2.68
CA VAL A 364 17.50 4.60 2.57
C VAL A 364 18.09 5.26 3.82
N THR A 365 17.47 6.34 4.31
CA THR A 365 17.96 7.04 5.52
C THR A 365 17.86 6.17 6.77
N SER A 366 16.75 5.45 6.98
CA SER A 366 16.63 4.55 8.14
C SER A 366 17.73 3.48 8.15
N CYS A 367 18.11 2.94 6.99
CA CYS A 367 19.21 1.97 6.88
C CYS A 367 20.56 2.61 7.21
N LEU A 368 20.85 3.80 6.66
CA LEU A 368 22.10 4.52 6.89
C LEU A 368 22.26 4.96 8.35
N GLU A 369 21.17 5.43 8.95
CA GLU A 369 21.13 5.94 10.33
C GLU A 369 20.95 4.82 11.36
N ARG A 370 20.71 3.57 10.92
CA ARG A 370 20.47 2.39 11.77
C ARG A 370 19.36 2.62 12.79
N ARG A 371 18.26 3.22 12.33
CA ARG A 371 17.04 3.43 13.10
C ARG A 371 15.88 2.66 12.51
N LEU A 372 14.82 2.48 13.30
CA LEU A 372 13.57 1.94 12.78
C LEU A 372 13.02 2.86 11.68
N PRO A 373 12.53 2.29 10.57
CA PRO A 373 11.83 3.06 9.54
C PRO A 373 10.43 3.45 10.03
N ALA A 374 9.83 4.45 9.38
CA ALA A 374 8.49 4.96 9.69
C ALA A 374 7.38 3.89 9.66
N CYS A 375 7.56 2.82 8.88
CA CYS A 375 6.71 1.63 8.89
C CYS A 375 7.57 0.38 9.12
N SER A 376 7.92 0.14 10.38
CA SER A 376 8.75 -0.99 10.79
C SER A 376 8.02 -2.32 10.62
N VAL A 377 8.71 -3.45 10.87
CA VAL A 377 8.08 -4.78 10.83
C VAL A 377 6.92 -4.92 11.81
N TRP A 378 6.99 -4.26 12.98
CA TRP A 378 5.92 -4.29 13.97
C TRP A 378 4.70 -3.49 13.52
N ASP A 379 4.91 -2.35 12.85
CA ASP A 379 3.84 -1.57 12.25
C ASP A 379 3.21 -2.35 11.09
N ALA A 380 4.05 -2.97 10.25
CA ALA A 380 3.61 -3.83 9.16
C ALA A 380 2.72 -4.98 9.67
N ALA A 381 3.15 -5.69 10.72
CA ALA A 381 2.35 -6.74 11.35
C ALA A 381 1.05 -6.19 11.96
N ARG A 382 1.11 -5.02 12.61
CA ARG A 382 -0.07 -4.32 13.17
C ARG A 382 -1.09 -3.96 12.10
N TYR A 383 -0.66 -3.63 10.88
CA TYR A 383 -1.56 -3.28 9.77
C TYR A 383 -2.02 -4.49 8.96
N ASN A 384 -1.21 -5.56 8.88
CA ASN A 384 -1.49 -6.72 8.03
C ASN A 384 -2.26 -7.83 8.75
N ALA A 385 -1.93 -8.13 10.02
CA ALA A 385 -2.57 -9.21 10.77
C ALA A 385 -4.10 -9.05 10.93
N PRO A 386 -4.65 -7.85 11.13
CA PRO A 386 -6.10 -7.69 11.27
C PRO A 386 -6.88 -8.17 10.04
N GLY A 387 -6.37 -7.94 8.82
CA GLY A 387 -7.04 -8.42 7.62
C GLY A 387 -6.90 -9.93 7.41
N ILE A 388 -5.77 -10.54 7.75
CA ILE A 388 -5.63 -12.01 7.70
C ILE A 388 -6.70 -12.68 8.59
N VAL A 389 -6.89 -12.16 9.81
CA VAL A 389 -7.94 -12.66 10.72
C VAL A 389 -9.33 -12.28 10.22
N ALA A 390 -9.53 -11.11 9.62
CA ALA A 390 -10.80 -10.71 9.03
C ALA A 390 -11.21 -11.66 7.90
N HIS A 391 -10.27 -12.05 7.03
CA HIS A 391 -10.54 -13.03 5.99
C HIS A 391 -10.99 -14.38 6.60
N ALA A 392 -10.30 -14.86 7.63
CA ALA A 392 -10.68 -16.08 8.34
C ALA A 392 -12.08 -15.96 9.00
N SER A 393 -12.45 -14.79 9.50
CA SER A 393 -13.79 -14.50 10.06
C SER A 393 -14.86 -14.54 8.97
N ALA A 394 -14.58 -14.00 7.78
CA ALA A 394 -15.50 -14.03 6.64
C ALA A 394 -15.79 -15.45 6.15
N LEU A 395 -14.77 -16.33 6.12
CA LEU A 395 -14.95 -17.75 5.81
C LEU A 395 -15.80 -18.50 6.85
N ARG A 396 -16.15 -17.86 7.96
CA ARG A 396 -16.97 -18.40 9.06
C ARG A 396 -18.19 -17.53 9.31
N GLU A 397 -18.71 -16.89 8.27
CA GLU A 397 -19.95 -16.10 8.31
C GLU A 397 -19.96 -15.04 9.43
N GLY A 398 -18.82 -14.38 9.63
CA GLY A 398 -18.71 -13.30 10.61
C GLY A 398 -18.47 -13.73 12.05
N GLU A 399 -18.05 -14.99 12.29
CA GLU A 399 -17.55 -15.42 13.60
C GLU A 399 -16.55 -14.38 14.12
N ARG A 400 -16.74 -13.90 15.35
CA ARG A 400 -15.84 -12.91 15.95
C ARG A 400 -14.54 -13.59 16.39
N LEU A 401 -13.43 -13.22 15.75
CA LEU A 401 -12.10 -13.79 16.01
C LEU A 401 -11.17 -12.81 16.74
N PRO A 402 -10.26 -13.30 17.60
CA PRO A 402 -9.23 -12.47 18.21
C PRO A 402 -8.14 -12.11 17.19
N VAL A 403 -7.65 -10.87 17.25
CA VAL A 403 -6.51 -10.43 16.43
C VAL A 403 -5.24 -10.52 17.28
N PRO A 404 -4.21 -11.27 16.85
CA PRO A 404 -2.97 -11.41 17.61
C PRO A 404 -2.18 -10.10 17.62
N ASP A 405 -1.40 -9.94 18.68
CA ASP A 405 -0.49 -8.82 18.88
C ASP A 405 0.96 -9.26 18.63
N PHE A 406 1.64 -8.60 17.71
CA PHE A 406 3.03 -8.85 17.38
C PHE A 406 4.00 -7.97 18.17
N GLY A 407 3.49 -7.19 19.14
CA GLY A 407 4.28 -6.33 20.00
C GLY A 407 4.60 -4.97 19.37
N ALA A 408 5.67 -4.37 19.87
CA ALA A 408 6.21 -3.10 19.40
C ALA A 408 7.71 -3.23 19.16
N GLY A 409 8.25 -2.36 18.31
CA GLY A 409 9.69 -2.25 18.12
C GLY A 409 10.41 -1.84 19.40
N PRO A 410 11.74 -2.05 19.45
CA PRO A 410 12.56 -1.54 20.54
C PRO A 410 12.40 -0.02 20.68
N ALA A 411 12.45 0.44 21.94
CA ALA A 411 12.29 1.85 22.31
C ALA A 411 13.47 2.72 21.90
#